data_AF-A0A969P5Y6-F1
#
_entry.id   AF-A0A969P5Y6-F1
#
_cell.length_a   1.000
_cell.length_b   1.000
_cell.length_c   1.000
_cell.angle_alpha   90.00
_cell.angle_beta   90.00
_cell.angle_gamma   90.00
#
_symmetry.space_group_name_H-M   'P 1'
#
loop_
_entity.id
_entity.type
_entity.pdbx_description
1 polymer ?
#
loop_
_entity_poly.entity_id
_entity_poly.type
_entity_poly.pdbx_seq_one_letter_code
_entity_poly.pdbx_strand_id
1 'polypeptide(L)'
;METFINLVAPFAIAVFLLGMSLRLGRWCMAVIRPHRSRGITRQFESGPPAQRISWLAALKMVLVNPMTHFSGRANATWSRGYVLYHMAIVTEVIGYSLAGCLVLFHVLMHHPVPDVATHTAESYNYSASNLLAIIFGNGEHLQSAFLFGPLAPIFVSVTWVAVLCAVAGNMHLLYTAIRKRNGAILAGIDPAAAHVRTRGWLMWDRIGVRLIIFSIIWTELFARLEVFEGIVFVHAFLGLVLLTLLPFTYLFHIVYNFLAIFYATLRRKHRAIA
;
A
#
# COMPACT_ATOMS: atom_id res chain seq x y z
N MET A 1 -19.44 -18.41 0.89
CA MET A 1 -18.93 -17.02 1.00
C MET A 1 -19.04 -16.26 -0.33
N GLU A 2 -18.94 -16.98 -1.45
CA GLU A 2 -19.15 -16.44 -2.81
C GLU A 2 -20.44 -15.63 -3.00
N THR A 3 -21.60 -16.16 -2.59
CA THR A 3 -22.88 -15.45 -2.74
C THR A 3 -22.88 -14.08 -2.07
N PHE A 4 -22.24 -13.97 -0.90
CA PHE A 4 -22.12 -12.71 -0.17
C PHE A 4 -21.19 -11.72 -0.90
N ILE A 5 -20.04 -12.18 -1.39
CA ILE A 5 -19.10 -11.33 -2.15
C ILE A 5 -19.75 -10.85 -3.45
N ASN A 6 -20.49 -11.70 -4.16
CA ASN A 6 -21.20 -11.32 -5.38
C ASN A 6 -22.23 -10.20 -5.14
N LEU A 7 -22.88 -10.20 -3.97
CA LEU A 7 -23.81 -9.13 -3.58
C LEU A 7 -23.08 -7.84 -3.19
N VAL A 8 -21.97 -7.94 -2.44
CA VAL A 8 -21.28 -6.77 -1.87
C VAL A 8 -20.32 -6.09 -2.85
N ALA A 9 -19.67 -6.85 -3.73
CA ALA A 9 -18.63 -6.36 -4.64
C ALA A 9 -19.07 -5.17 -5.51
N PRO A 10 -20.26 -5.17 -6.14
CA PRO A 10 -20.70 -4.02 -6.94
C PRO A 10 -20.82 -2.74 -6.11
N PHE A 11 -21.38 -2.83 -4.89
CA PHE A 11 -21.52 -1.67 -4.00
C PHE A 11 -20.16 -1.17 -3.51
N ALA A 12 -19.26 -2.09 -3.12
CA ALA A 12 -17.91 -1.77 -2.68
C ALA A 12 -17.11 -1.05 -3.79
N ILE A 13 -17.17 -1.55 -5.02
CA ILE A 13 -16.53 -0.93 -6.18
C ILE A 13 -17.14 0.46 -6.46
N ALA A 14 -18.47 0.60 -6.42
CA ALA A 14 -19.13 1.89 -6.61
C ALA A 14 -18.69 2.92 -5.55
N VAL A 15 -18.67 2.53 -4.28
CA VAL A 15 -18.21 3.39 -3.16
C VAL A 15 -16.74 3.79 -3.35
N PHE A 16 -15.88 2.84 -3.74
CA PHE A 16 -14.48 3.10 -4.07
C PHE A 16 -14.35 4.13 -5.20
N LEU A 17 -15.03 3.92 -6.32
CA LEU A 17 -14.97 4.80 -7.49
C LEU A 17 -15.47 6.21 -7.15
N LEU A 18 -16.56 6.34 -6.40
CA LEU A 18 -17.09 7.62 -5.93
C LEU A 18 -16.09 8.33 -5.00
N GLY A 19 -15.54 7.61 -4.01
CA GLY A 19 -14.55 8.16 -3.08
C GLY A 19 -13.28 8.63 -3.78
N MET A 20 -12.77 7.83 -4.72
CA MET A 20 -11.62 8.16 -5.56
C MET A 20 -11.90 9.38 -6.42
N SER A 21 -13.06 9.43 -7.09
CA SER A 21 -13.48 10.55 -7.93
C SER A 21 -13.58 11.85 -7.14
N LEU A 22 -14.11 11.81 -5.92
CA LEU A 22 -14.19 12.98 -5.05
C LEU A 22 -12.81 13.47 -4.60
N ARG A 23 -11.93 12.56 -4.18
CA ARG A 23 -10.57 12.93 -3.76
C ARG A 23 -9.72 13.44 -4.92
N LEU A 24 -9.64 12.68 -6.00
CA LEU A 24 -8.88 13.06 -7.19
C LEU A 24 -9.49 14.29 -7.86
N GLY A 25 -10.82 14.43 -7.87
CA GLY A 25 -11.50 15.62 -8.39
C GLY A 25 -11.13 16.89 -7.62
N ARG A 26 -11.11 16.85 -6.29
CA ARG A 26 -10.61 17.97 -5.46
C ARG A 26 -9.15 18.31 -5.79
N TRP A 27 -8.33 17.30 -6.04
CA TRP A 27 -6.92 17.46 -6.42
C TRP A 27 -6.78 18.08 -7.82
N CYS A 28 -7.47 17.55 -8.82
CA CYS A 28 -7.50 18.11 -10.18
C CYS A 28 -7.95 19.57 -10.15
N MET A 29 -8.98 19.88 -9.36
CA MET A 29 -9.44 21.26 -9.18
C MET A 29 -8.38 22.16 -8.53
N ALA A 30 -7.61 21.66 -7.56
CA ALA A 30 -6.51 22.42 -6.96
C ALA A 30 -5.34 22.66 -7.94
N VAL A 31 -5.12 21.76 -8.89
CA VAL A 31 -4.11 21.91 -9.96
C VAL A 31 -4.59 22.88 -11.04
N ILE A 32 -5.85 22.76 -11.48
CA ILE A 32 -6.42 23.55 -12.59
C ILE A 32 -6.79 24.98 -12.15
N ARG A 33 -7.25 25.15 -10.91
CA ARG A 33 -7.49 26.45 -10.29
C ARG A 33 -6.41 26.69 -9.25
N PRO A 34 -5.17 27.03 -9.65
CA PRO A 34 -4.18 27.47 -8.69
C PRO A 34 -4.73 28.76 -8.07
N HIS A 35 -5.34 28.65 -6.89
CA HIS A 35 -5.43 29.80 -6.02
C HIS A 35 -4.00 30.30 -5.88
N ARG A 36 -3.78 31.59 -6.15
CA ARG A 36 -2.53 32.27 -5.77
C ARG A 36 -2.29 31.88 -4.33
N SER A 37 -1.36 30.96 -4.10
CA SER A 37 -1.02 30.50 -2.77
C SER A 37 -0.58 31.74 -2.03
N ARG A 38 -1.41 32.23 -1.09
CA ARG A 38 -1.12 33.36 -0.22
C ARG A 38 -0.02 33.02 0.81
N GLY A 39 0.93 32.19 0.40
CA GLY A 39 1.99 31.61 1.22
C GLY A 39 3.18 31.14 0.38
N ILE A 40 3.42 31.70 -0.81
CA ILE A 40 4.80 31.76 -1.28
C ILE A 40 5.46 32.81 -0.40
N THR A 41 6.17 32.37 0.63
CA THR A 41 7.10 33.23 1.35
C THR A 41 8.03 33.85 0.31
N ARG A 42 7.95 35.17 0.12
CA ARG A 42 8.81 35.96 -0.75
C ARG A 42 10.31 35.80 -0.46
N GLN A 43 10.67 35.11 0.62
CA GLN A 43 12.04 34.70 0.95
C GLN A 43 12.66 33.70 -0.04
N PHE A 44 11.91 33.16 -1.02
CA PHE A 44 12.44 32.23 -2.03
C PHE A 44 12.88 32.86 -3.35
N GLU A 45 12.64 34.15 -3.56
CA GLU A 45 13.02 34.83 -4.81
C GLU A 45 14.54 35.08 -4.93
N SER A 46 15.28 34.98 -3.82
CA SER A 46 16.72 35.25 -3.74
C SER A 46 17.47 34.28 -2.83
N GLY A 47 17.23 32.97 -2.98
CA GLY A 47 18.13 31.96 -2.39
C GLY A 47 19.53 32.04 -3.02
N PRO A 48 20.62 31.77 -2.25
CA PRO A 48 21.99 31.79 -2.77
C PRO A 48 22.13 30.88 -3.99
N PRO A 49 23.04 31.17 -4.95
CA PRO A 49 23.14 30.47 -6.23
C PRO A 49 23.22 28.96 -5.97
N ALA A 50 22.12 28.28 -6.31
CA ALA A 50 21.93 26.90 -5.95
C ALA A 50 22.95 26.06 -6.72
N GLN A 51 23.92 25.46 -6.02
CA GLN A 51 24.59 24.28 -6.54
C GLN A 51 23.49 23.25 -6.82
N ARG A 52 23.14 23.12 -8.10
CA ARG A 52 22.09 22.22 -8.58
C ARG A 52 22.55 20.80 -8.26
N ILE A 53 21.93 20.18 -7.26
CA ILE A 53 22.16 18.77 -6.98
C ILE A 53 21.47 17.93 -8.06
N SER A 54 22.03 16.77 -8.37
CA SER A 54 21.44 15.85 -9.35
C SER A 54 20.06 15.37 -8.88
N TRP A 55 19.20 14.99 -9.82
CA TRP A 55 17.87 14.47 -9.50
C TRP A 55 17.93 13.24 -8.58
N LEU A 56 18.88 12.34 -8.83
CA LEU A 56 19.11 11.15 -8.00
C LEU A 56 19.58 11.51 -6.59
N ALA A 57 20.46 12.50 -6.45
CA ALA A 57 20.88 12.97 -5.13
C ALA A 57 19.70 13.61 -4.36
N ALA A 58 18.89 14.42 -5.03
CA ALA A 58 17.68 15.01 -4.44
C ALA A 58 16.67 13.93 -4.03
N LEU A 59 16.45 12.91 -4.87
CA LEU A 59 15.54 11.81 -4.60
C LEU A 59 16.02 10.98 -3.41
N LYS A 60 17.32 10.67 -3.34
CA LYS A 60 17.94 10.01 -2.18
C LYS A 60 17.72 10.83 -0.91
N MET A 61 17.89 12.15 -0.97
CA MET A 61 17.64 13.03 0.18
C MET A 61 16.17 13.08 0.61
N VAL A 62 15.22 12.82 -0.28
CA VAL A 62 13.77 12.78 0.04
C VAL A 62 13.36 11.42 0.60
N LEU A 63 13.87 10.33 0.02
CA LEU A 63 13.44 8.97 0.38
C LEU A 63 14.23 8.37 1.53
N VAL A 64 15.55 8.55 1.53
CA VAL A 64 16.45 7.84 2.44
C VAL A 64 16.76 8.68 3.68
N ASN A 65 17.09 9.96 3.52
CA ASN A 65 17.58 10.76 4.64
C ASN A 65 16.56 10.92 5.79
N PRO A 66 15.25 11.13 5.54
CA PRO A 66 14.25 11.18 6.62
C PRO A 66 14.18 9.88 7.42
N MET A 67 14.40 8.76 6.76
CA MET A 67 14.40 7.43 7.39
C MET A 67 15.69 7.18 8.16
N THR A 68 16.86 7.47 7.60
CA THR A 68 18.16 7.15 8.23
C THR A 68 18.57 8.13 9.32
N HIS A 69 18.30 9.43 9.13
CA HIS A 69 18.72 10.47 10.08
C HIS A 69 17.71 10.71 11.19
N PHE A 70 16.40 10.69 10.88
CA PHE A 70 15.36 11.07 11.83
C PHE A 70 14.62 9.85 12.35
N SER A 71 13.84 9.18 11.50
CA SER A 71 12.89 8.16 11.94
C SER A 71 13.59 6.94 12.55
N GLY A 72 14.65 6.45 11.90
CA GLY A 72 15.40 5.28 12.32
C GLY A 72 16.09 5.47 13.67
N ARG A 73 16.59 6.68 13.94
CA ARG A 73 17.19 7.03 15.23
C ARG A 73 16.12 7.27 16.30
N ALA A 74 15.07 8.03 15.97
CA ALA A 74 14.00 8.33 16.91
C ALA A 74 13.30 7.06 17.41
N ASN A 75 12.99 6.12 16.50
CA ASN A 75 12.27 4.90 16.79
C ASN A 75 12.62 3.80 15.77
N ALA A 76 13.68 3.06 16.05
CA ALA A 76 14.19 2.00 15.18
C ALA A 76 13.19 0.87 14.95
N THR A 77 12.37 0.53 15.95
CA THR A 77 11.35 -0.53 15.83
C THR A 77 10.25 -0.11 14.86
N TRP A 78 9.73 1.12 15.01
CA TRP A 78 8.73 1.66 14.09
C TRP A 78 9.28 1.78 12.68
N SER A 79 10.51 2.27 12.52
CA SER A 79 11.13 2.48 11.20
C SER A 79 11.39 1.18 10.46
N ARG A 80 11.88 0.14 11.16
CA ARG A 80 11.99 -1.21 10.59
C ARG A 80 10.63 -1.74 10.15
N GLY A 81 9.63 -1.63 11.02
CA GLY A 81 8.26 -2.01 10.71
C GLY A 81 7.72 -1.30 9.48
N TYR A 82 7.94 0.01 9.38
CA TYR A 82 7.52 0.84 8.26
C TYR A 82 8.15 0.37 6.94
N VAL A 83 9.47 0.16 6.90
CA VAL A 83 10.18 -0.27 5.69
C VAL A 83 9.66 -1.63 5.23
N LEU A 84 9.63 -2.63 6.12
CA LEU A 84 9.19 -3.98 5.79
C LEU A 84 7.73 -4.01 5.31
N TYR A 85 6.86 -3.28 6.01
CA TYR A 85 5.44 -3.17 5.64
C TYR A 85 5.25 -2.53 4.26
N HIS A 86 5.99 -1.48 3.92
CA HIS A 86 5.86 -0.84 2.61
C HIS A 86 6.49 -1.68 1.50
N MET A 87 7.59 -2.40 1.75
CA MET A 87 8.12 -3.37 0.80
C MET A 87 7.05 -4.42 0.45
N ALA A 88 6.40 -4.99 1.46
CA ALA A 88 5.33 -5.96 1.26
C ALA A 88 4.16 -5.37 0.45
N ILE A 89 3.60 -4.23 0.89
CA ILE A 89 2.44 -3.64 0.23
C ILE A 89 2.73 -3.23 -1.21
N VAL A 90 3.92 -2.67 -1.50
CA VAL A 90 4.27 -2.30 -2.87
C VAL A 90 4.31 -3.55 -3.75
N THR A 91 4.94 -4.63 -3.28
CA THR A 91 4.97 -5.90 -4.02
C THR A 91 3.57 -6.48 -4.24
N GLU A 92 2.73 -6.54 -3.20
CA GLU A 92 1.37 -7.07 -3.31
C GLU A 92 0.47 -6.22 -4.23
N VAL A 93 0.52 -4.89 -4.10
CA VAL A 93 -0.27 -4.00 -4.97
C VAL A 93 0.13 -4.15 -6.43
N ILE A 94 1.43 -4.29 -6.73
CA ILE A 94 1.90 -4.58 -8.09
C ILE A 94 1.37 -5.94 -8.55
N GLY A 95 1.46 -6.97 -7.71
CA GLY A 95 0.95 -8.32 -8.02
C GLY A 95 -0.54 -8.34 -8.31
N TYR A 96 -1.37 -7.76 -7.43
CA TYR A 96 -2.83 -7.67 -7.62
C TYR A 96 -3.19 -6.80 -8.83
N SER A 97 -2.45 -5.72 -9.10
CA SER A 97 -2.70 -4.88 -10.28
C SER A 97 -2.42 -5.65 -11.57
N LEU A 98 -1.30 -6.39 -11.62
CA LEU A 98 -0.96 -7.23 -12.76
C LEU A 98 -1.98 -8.36 -12.94
N ALA A 99 -2.34 -9.06 -11.87
CA ALA A 99 -3.37 -10.09 -11.88
C ALA A 99 -4.72 -9.54 -12.38
N GLY A 100 -5.14 -8.36 -11.90
CA GLY A 100 -6.35 -7.68 -12.34
C GLY A 100 -6.35 -7.37 -13.84
N CYS A 101 -5.23 -6.88 -14.38
CA CYS A 101 -5.07 -6.64 -15.82
C CYS A 101 -5.19 -7.94 -16.64
N LEU A 102 -4.57 -9.02 -16.17
CA LEU A 102 -4.60 -10.33 -16.85
C LEU A 102 -5.99 -10.96 -16.82
N VAL A 103 -6.67 -10.90 -15.67
CA VAL A 103 -8.07 -11.36 -15.55
C VAL A 103 -8.97 -10.55 -16.46
N LEU A 104 -8.84 -9.22 -16.47
CA LEU A 104 -9.62 -8.36 -17.35
C LEU A 104 -9.40 -8.70 -18.83
N PHE A 105 -8.15 -8.96 -19.24
CA PHE A 105 -7.85 -9.43 -20.59
C PHE A 105 -8.58 -10.73 -20.93
N HIS A 106 -8.57 -11.73 -20.04
CA HIS A 106 -9.28 -13.00 -20.27
C HIS A 106 -10.80 -12.82 -20.37
N VAL A 107 -11.38 -11.97 -19.52
CA VAL A 107 -12.81 -11.64 -19.56
C VAL A 107 -13.19 -10.97 -20.88
N LEU A 108 -12.41 -9.98 -21.33
CA LEU A 108 -12.66 -9.25 -22.58
C LEU A 108 -12.51 -10.12 -23.83
N MET A 109 -11.63 -11.12 -23.78
CA MET A 109 -11.41 -12.06 -24.87
C MET A 109 -12.31 -13.31 -24.78
N HIS A 110 -13.21 -13.38 -23.78
CA HIS A 110 -14.03 -14.56 -23.50
C HIS A 110 -13.23 -15.87 -23.39
N HIS A 111 -12.02 -15.78 -22.81
CA HIS A 111 -11.19 -16.94 -22.52
C HIS A 111 -11.64 -17.62 -21.23
N PRO A 112 -11.45 -18.95 -21.10
CA PRO A 112 -11.74 -19.64 -19.85
C PRO A 112 -10.90 -19.06 -18.70
N VAL A 113 -11.51 -19.06 -17.51
CA VAL A 113 -10.90 -18.69 -16.22
C VAL A 113 -11.07 -19.85 -15.24
N PRO A 114 -10.17 -20.06 -14.28
CA PRO A 114 -10.34 -21.13 -13.31
C PRO A 114 -11.57 -20.88 -12.42
N ASP A 115 -12.22 -21.96 -11.99
CA ASP A 115 -13.21 -21.90 -10.91
C ASP A 115 -12.49 -22.21 -9.59
N VAL A 116 -12.31 -21.18 -8.77
CA VAL A 116 -11.58 -21.28 -7.51
C VAL A 116 -12.34 -22.12 -6.48
N ALA A 117 -13.68 -22.11 -6.51
CA ALA A 117 -14.48 -22.82 -5.53
C ALA A 117 -14.45 -24.33 -5.77
N THR A 118 -14.45 -24.75 -7.04
CA THR A 118 -14.41 -26.16 -7.43
C THR A 118 -13.01 -26.66 -7.78
N HIS A 119 -11.97 -25.82 -7.63
CA HIS A 119 -10.59 -26.09 -8.03
C HIS A 119 -10.44 -26.56 -9.48
N THR A 120 -11.27 -26.02 -10.39
CA THR A 120 -11.26 -26.39 -11.81
C THR A 120 -10.36 -25.43 -12.59
N ALA A 121 -9.42 -25.94 -13.38
CA ALA A 121 -8.47 -25.12 -14.14
C ALA A 121 -9.12 -24.29 -15.26
N GLU A 122 -10.14 -24.82 -15.92
CA GLU A 122 -10.82 -24.18 -17.03
C GLU A 122 -12.33 -24.13 -16.75
N SER A 123 -12.88 -22.93 -16.70
CA SER A 123 -14.31 -22.66 -16.53
C SER A 123 -14.69 -21.35 -17.22
N TYR A 124 -15.98 -21.01 -17.21
CA TYR A 124 -16.48 -19.69 -17.63
C TYR A 124 -17.16 -18.95 -16.47
N ASN A 125 -16.72 -19.22 -15.23
CA ASN A 125 -17.25 -18.59 -14.03
C ASN A 125 -16.72 -17.15 -13.88
N TYR A 126 -17.37 -16.19 -14.51
CA TYR A 126 -17.04 -14.76 -14.41
C TYR A 126 -17.73 -14.05 -13.23
N SER A 127 -18.19 -14.79 -12.21
CA SER A 127 -18.78 -14.16 -11.03
C SER A 127 -17.76 -13.27 -10.32
N ALA A 128 -18.22 -12.16 -9.73
CA ALA A 128 -17.33 -11.21 -9.06
C ALA A 128 -16.51 -11.87 -7.94
N SER A 129 -17.11 -12.82 -7.21
CA SER A 129 -16.42 -13.60 -6.18
C SER A 129 -15.27 -14.43 -6.76
N ASN A 130 -15.50 -15.11 -7.89
CA ASN A 130 -14.47 -15.91 -8.52
C ASN A 130 -13.34 -15.03 -9.07
N LEU A 131 -13.68 -13.95 -9.78
CA LEU A 131 -12.69 -13.01 -10.32
C LEU A 131 -11.84 -12.37 -9.21
N LEU A 132 -12.46 -11.95 -8.10
CA LEU A 132 -11.73 -11.41 -6.96
C LEU A 132 -10.87 -12.47 -6.28
N ALA A 133 -11.34 -13.72 -6.17
CA ALA A 133 -10.54 -14.81 -5.62
C ALA A 133 -9.33 -15.15 -6.51
N ILE A 134 -9.45 -15.05 -7.83
CA ILE A 134 -8.31 -15.18 -8.75
C ILE A 134 -7.30 -14.04 -8.54
N ILE A 135 -7.77 -12.80 -8.44
CA ILE A 135 -6.91 -11.61 -8.32
C ILE A 135 -6.18 -11.59 -6.97
N PHE A 136 -6.93 -11.75 -5.88
CA PHE A 136 -6.39 -11.67 -4.52
C PHE A 136 -5.75 -12.99 -4.07
N GLY A 137 -6.14 -14.13 -4.63
CA GLY A 137 -5.49 -15.43 -4.44
C GLY A 137 -4.36 -15.72 -5.42
N ASN A 138 -3.78 -14.69 -6.06
CA ASN A 138 -2.77 -14.87 -7.12
C ASN A 138 -1.47 -15.56 -6.67
N GLY A 139 -1.28 -15.77 -5.36
CA GLY A 139 -0.17 -16.52 -4.77
C GLY A 139 -0.43 -18.02 -4.61
N GLU A 140 -1.65 -18.50 -4.81
CA GLU A 140 -2.02 -19.92 -4.76
C GLU A 140 -1.69 -20.62 -6.09
N HIS A 141 -1.50 -21.94 -6.05
CA HIS A 141 -0.97 -22.69 -7.20
C HIS A 141 -1.85 -22.58 -8.45
N LEU A 142 -3.16 -22.79 -8.31
CA LEU A 142 -4.12 -22.77 -9.43
C LEU A 142 -4.15 -21.39 -10.10
N GLN A 143 -4.28 -20.34 -9.30
CA GLN A 143 -4.42 -18.96 -9.73
C GLN A 143 -3.09 -18.43 -10.30
N SER A 144 -1.96 -18.71 -9.63
CA SER A 144 -0.64 -18.28 -10.11
C SER A 144 -0.26 -18.97 -11.42
N ALA A 145 -0.56 -20.26 -11.58
CA ALA A 145 -0.33 -21.00 -12.82
C ALA A 145 -1.19 -20.44 -13.97
N PHE A 146 -2.46 -20.15 -13.71
CA PHE A 146 -3.35 -19.50 -14.68
C PHE A 146 -2.84 -18.10 -15.09
N LEU A 147 -2.46 -17.26 -14.13
CA LEU A 147 -2.09 -15.87 -14.39
C LEU A 147 -0.71 -15.74 -15.04
N PHE A 148 0.27 -16.53 -14.60
CA PHE A 148 1.68 -16.32 -14.93
C PHE A 148 2.32 -17.48 -15.70
N GLY A 149 1.61 -18.61 -15.86
CA GLY A 149 2.09 -19.77 -16.60
C GLY A 149 3.48 -20.22 -16.12
N PRO A 150 4.48 -20.33 -17.01
CA PRO A 150 5.85 -20.70 -16.65
C PRO A 150 6.53 -19.78 -15.63
N LEU A 151 6.07 -18.53 -15.48
CA LEU A 151 6.63 -17.57 -14.52
C LEU A 151 6.01 -17.68 -13.13
N ALA A 152 5.00 -18.53 -12.93
CA ALA A 152 4.33 -18.71 -11.64
C ALA A 152 5.30 -19.03 -10.50
N PRO A 153 6.30 -19.93 -10.63
CA PRO A 153 7.24 -20.21 -9.55
C PRO A 153 8.06 -18.99 -9.12
N ILE A 154 8.44 -18.13 -10.08
CA ILE A 154 9.18 -16.89 -9.80
C ILE A 154 8.27 -15.90 -9.06
N PHE A 155 7.04 -15.72 -9.55
CA PHE A 155 6.06 -14.85 -8.90
C PHE A 155 5.76 -15.29 -7.46
N VAL A 156 5.50 -16.58 -7.24
CA VAL A 156 5.24 -17.15 -5.91
C VAL A 156 6.45 -16.98 -4.99
N SER A 157 7.67 -17.17 -5.51
CA SER A 157 8.90 -16.98 -4.72
C SER A 157 9.09 -15.53 -4.28
N VAL A 158 8.88 -14.56 -5.17
CA VAL A 158 8.98 -13.13 -4.84
C VAL A 158 7.91 -12.73 -3.83
N THR A 159 6.68 -13.23 -3.99
CA THR A 159 5.58 -12.91 -3.08
C THR A 159 5.73 -13.58 -1.71
N TRP A 160 6.41 -14.72 -1.58
CA TRP A 160 6.80 -15.25 -0.27
C TRP A 160 7.68 -14.28 0.53
N VAL A 161 8.62 -13.60 -0.13
CA VAL A 161 9.43 -12.54 0.51
C VAL A 161 8.52 -11.39 0.96
N ALA A 162 7.53 -11.01 0.14
CA ALA A 162 6.56 -9.99 0.49
C ALA A 162 5.73 -10.38 1.72
N VAL A 163 5.23 -11.61 1.80
CA VAL A 163 4.49 -12.14 2.96
C VAL A 163 5.34 -12.09 4.23
N LEU A 164 6.61 -12.52 4.18
CA LEU A 164 7.51 -12.44 5.34
C LEU A 164 7.73 -11.00 5.79
N CYS A 165 7.95 -10.08 4.85
CA CYS A 165 8.04 -8.65 5.12
C CYS A 165 6.72 -8.10 5.70
N ALA A 166 5.57 -8.59 5.25
CA ALA A 166 4.24 -8.16 5.71
C ALA A 166 4.03 -8.57 7.17
N VAL A 167 4.30 -9.83 7.52
CA VAL A 167 4.18 -10.37 8.87
C VAL A 167 5.11 -9.61 9.81
N ALA A 168 6.41 -9.55 9.49
CA ALA A 168 7.40 -8.90 10.34
C ALA A 168 7.14 -7.39 10.46
N GLY A 169 6.82 -6.73 9.35
CA GLY A 169 6.53 -5.29 9.30
C GLY A 169 5.31 -4.92 10.12
N ASN A 170 4.20 -5.64 9.92
CA ASN A 170 2.95 -5.39 10.64
C ASN A 170 3.08 -5.74 12.13
N MET A 171 3.83 -6.79 12.50
CA MET A 171 4.18 -7.06 13.90
C MET A 171 4.86 -5.90 14.60
N HIS A 172 5.92 -5.34 13.99
CA HIS A 172 6.63 -4.18 14.54
C HIS A 172 5.70 -2.98 14.70
N LEU A 173 4.86 -2.73 13.70
CA LEU A 173 3.95 -1.59 13.71
C LEU A 173 2.78 -1.75 14.69
N LEU A 174 2.23 -2.96 14.84
CA LEU A 174 1.20 -3.27 15.82
C LEU A 174 1.77 -3.18 17.25
N TYR A 175 2.95 -3.76 17.47
CA TYR A 175 3.66 -3.63 18.74
C TYR A 175 3.89 -2.16 19.11
N THR A 176 4.39 -1.35 18.18
CA THR A 176 4.59 0.09 18.45
C THR A 176 3.28 0.84 18.65
N ALA A 177 2.18 0.45 17.99
CA ALA A 177 0.86 1.03 18.24
C ALA A 177 0.34 0.72 19.64
N ILE A 178 0.32 -0.56 20.03
CA ILE A 178 -0.18 -1.02 21.33
C ILE A 178 0.63 -0.41 22.48
N ARG A 179 1.95 -0.28 22.32
CA ARG A 179 2.83 0.33 23.32
C ARG A 179 2.80 1.86 23.33
N LYS A 180 1.90 2.50 22.56
CA LYS A 180 1.80 3.97 22.41
C LYS A 180 3.14 4.61 21.98
N ARG A 181 3.84 3.93 21.07
CA ARG A 181 5.14 4.34 20.50
C ARG A 181 5.02 4.89 19.07
N ASN A 182 3.81 4.96 18.50
CA ASN A 182 3.59 5.63 17.22
C ASN A 182 3.91 7.13 17.33
N GLY A 183 4.86 7.61 16.52
CA GLY A 183 5.33 9.00 16.57
C GLY A 183 6.15 9.36 17.82
N ALA A 184 6.53 8.36 18.63
CA ALA A 184 7.37 8.58 19.80
C ALA A 184 8.84 8.79 19.40
N ILE A 185 9.50 9.72 20.08
CA ILE A 185 10.97 9.87 20.06
C ILE A 185 11.52 9.12 21.28
N LEU A 186 12.12 7.97 21.04
CA LEU A 186 12.63 7.05 22.08
C LEU A 186 14.14 7.18 22.27
N ALA A 187 14.85 7.67 21.27
CA ALA A 187 16.28 7.95 21.33
C ALA A 187 16.61 9.31 20.69
N GLY A 188 17.79 9.84 21.00
CA GLY A 188 18.26 11.13 20.48
C GLY A 188 18.44 11.06 18.96
N ILE A 189 17.91 12.06 18.27
CA ILE A 189 17.93 12.12 16.80
C ILE A 189 19.25 12.71 16.31
N ASP A 190 19.64 13.83 16.92
CA ASP A 190 20.87 14.58 16.69
C ASP A 190 21.40 15.15 18.02
N PRO A 191 22.62 15.71 18.04
CA PRO A 191 23.19 16.31 19.25
C PRO A 191 22.32 17.41 19.86
N ALA A 192 21.62 18.20 19.03
CA ALA A 192 20.75 19.28 19.49
C ALA A 192 19.48 18.76 20.20
N ALA A 193 19.03 17.54 19.87
CA ALA A 193 17.85 16.89 20.43
C ALA A 193 18.20 15.62 21.25
N ALA A 194 19.42 15.48 21.77
CA ALA A 194 19.92 14.25 22.40
C ALA A 194 19.02 13.71 23.54
N HIS A 195 18.35 14.61 24.26
CA HIS A 195 17.48 14.31 25.40
C HIS A 195 15.99 14.52 25.14
N VAL A 196 15.61 14.94 23.93
CA VAL A 196 14.19 15.11 23.59
C VAL A 196 13.55 13.73 23.51
N ARG A 197 12.53 13.51 24.34
CA ARG A 197 11.71 12.31 24.32
C ARG A 197 10.25 12.73 24.26
N THR A 198 9.52 12.11 23.36
CA THR A 198 8.09 12.38 23.20
C THR A 198 7.34 11.08 23.26
N ARG A 199 6.22 11.09 23.98
CA ARG A 199 5.32 9.96 24.00
C ARG A 199 4.54 9.91 22.68
N GLY A 200 4.35 8.69 22.19
CA GLY A 200 3.49 8.46 21.04
C GLY A 200 2.01 8.44 21.41
N TRP A 201 1.17 8.35 20.39
CA TRP A 201 -0.28 8.41 20.54
C TRP A 201 -0.92 7.10 20.11
N LEU A 202 -2.01 6.74 20.79
CA LEU A 202 -2.88 5.66 20.37
C LEU A 202 -3.90 6.24 19.38
N MET A 203 -3.84 5.78 18.13
CA MET A 203 -4.76 6.21 17.08
C MET A 203 -5.64 5.04 16.71
N TRP A 204 -6.88 5.02 17.24
CA TRP A 204 -7.82 3.90 17.10
C TRP A 204 -8.15 3.58 15.65
N ASP A 205 -8.31 4.61 14.82
CA ASP A 205 -8.47 4.52 13.37
C ASP A 205 -7.31 3.72 12.74
N ARG A 206 -6.07 3.99 13.15
CA ARG A 206 -4.90 3.28 12.65
C ARG A 206 -4.83 1.85 13.17
N ILE A 207 -5.29 1.58 14.39
CA ILE A 207 -5.32 0.22 14.93
C ILE A 207 -6.33 -0.63 14.18
N GLY A 208 -7.54 -0.12 13.95
CA GLY A 208 -8.57 -0.83 13.18
C GLY A 208 -8.09 -1.21 11.79
N VAL A 209 -7.56 -0.24 11.03
CA VAL A 209 -7.00 -0.50 9.69
C VAL A 209 -5.83 -1.49 9.75
N ARG A 210 -4.93 -1.37 10.74
CA ARG A 210 -3.81 -2.31 10.91
C ARG A 210 -4.29 -3.73 11.20
N LEU A 211 -5.33 -3.91 12.00
CA LEU A 211 -5.91 -5.22 12.29
C LEU A 211 -6.58 -5.84 11.06
N ILE A 212 -7.24 -5.03 10.22
CA ILE A 212 -7.75 -5.48 8.92
C ILE A 212 -6.60 -5.98 8.05
N ILE A 213 -5.55 -5.17 7.87
CA ILE A 213 -4.38 -5.57 7.06
C ILE A 213 -3.69 -6.80 7.67
N PHE A 214 -3.63 -6.88 8.99
CA PHE A 214 -3.08 -8.05 9.68
C PHE A 214 -3.90 -9.31 9.38
N SER A 215 -5.23 -9.20 9.38
CA SER A 215 -6.12 -10.29 9.00
C SER A 215 -5.93 -10.69 7.54
N ILE A 216 -5.79 -9.72 6.62
CA ILE A 216 -5.47 -9.97 5.21
C ILE A 216 -4.19 -10.80 5.08
N ILE A 217 -3.11 -10.42 5.77
CA ILE A 217 -1.82 -11.13 5.74
C ILE A 217 -1.98 -12.57 6.24
N TRP A 218 -2.73 -12.81 7.32
CA TRP A 218 -2.94 -14.18 7.81
C TRP A 218 -3.80 -15.02 6.88
N THR A 219 -4.87 -14.45 6.34
CA THR A 219 -5.71 -15.16 5.37
C THR A 219 -4.95 -15.51 4.09
N GLU A 220 -4.06 -14.63 3.62
CA GLU A 220 -3.11 -14.90 2.52
C GLU A 220 -2.16 -16.04 2.89
N LEU A 221 -1.54 -15.99 4.07
CA LEU A 221 -0.61 -17.02 4.52
C LEU A 221 -1.30 -18.38 4.63
N PHE A 222 -2.50 -18.43 5.21
CA PHE A 222 -3.26 -19.67 5.34
C PHE A 222 -3.76 -20.20 4.00
N ALA A 223 -4.11 -19.32 3.04
CA ALA A 223 -4.44 -19.71 1.68
C ALA A 223 -3.24 -20.39 0.99
N ARG A 224 -2.07 -19.76 1.03
CA ARG A 224 -0.83 -20.27 0.42
C ARG A 224 -0.32 -21.56 1.04
N LEU A 225 -0.56 -21.76 2.34
CA LEU A 225 -0.22 -22.98 3.06
C LEU A 225 -1.31 -24.05 2.95
N GLU A 226 -2.40 -23.78 2.23
CA GLU A 226 -3.52 -24.70 2.01
C GLU A 226 -4.11 -25.23 3.34
N VAL A 227 -4.12 -24.39 4.39
CA VAL A 227 -4.55 -24.79 5.75
C VAL A 227 -6.07 -24.84 5.88
N PHE A 228 -6.77 -23.92 5.23
CA PHE A 228 -8.22 -23.78 5.30
C PHE A 228 -8.81 -23.63 3.90
N GLU A 229 -9.67 -24.56 3.50
CA GLU A 229 -10.39 -24.49 2.23
C GLU A 229 -11.26 -23.21 2.15
N GLY A 230 -11.24 -22.55 0.99
CA GLY A 230 -12.04 -21.36 0.74
C GLY A 230 -11.62 -20.08 1.50
N ILE A 231 -10.50 -20.10 2.24
CA ILE A 231 -10.02 -18.90 2.95
C ILE A 231 -9.61 -17.77 2.01
N VAL A 232 -9.30 -18.08 0.74
CA VAL A 232 -9.09 -17.12 -0.34
C VAL A 232 -10.28 -16.18 -0.52
N PHE A 233 -11.51 -16.65 -0.34
CA PHE A 233 -12.69 -15.81 -0.43
C PHE A 233 -12.78 -14.82 0.75
N VAL A 234 -12.35 -15.23 1.94
CA VAL A 234 -12.24 -14.33 3.09
C VAL A 234 -11.16 -13.28 2.84
N HIS A 235 -10.01 -13.70 2.32
CA HIS A 235 -8.92 -12.82 1.93
C HIS A 235 -9.38 -11.79 0.88
N ALA A 236 -10.03 -12.24 -0.20
CA ALA A 236 -10.57 -11.38 -1.25
C ALA A 236 -11.63 -10.40 -0.70
N PHE A 237 -12.49 -10.84 0.22
CA PHE A 237 -13.45 -9.98 0.90
C PHE A 237 -12.75 -8.90 1.74
N LEU A 238 -11.74 -9.26 2.53
CA LEU A 238 -10.98 -8.29 3.31
C LEU A 238 -10.22 -7.30 2.40
N GLY A 239 -9.69 -7.77 1.28
CA GLY A 239 -9.10 -6.94 0.23
C GLY A 239 -10.11 -5.94 -0.35
N LEU A 240 -11.33 -6.38 -0.63
CA LEU A 240 -12.43 -5.53 -1.08
C LEU A 240 -12.83 -4.48 -0.03
N VAL A 241 -12.87 -4.85 1.25
CA VAL A 241 -13.11 -3.90 2.36
C VAL A 241 -12.01 -2.84 2.38
N LEU A 242 -10.73 -3.25 2.29
CA LEU A 242 -9.60 -2.32 2.29
C LEU A 242 -9.63 -1.37 1.08
N LEU A 243 -9.97 -1.91 -0.10
CA LEU A 243 -10.14 -1.13 -1.33
C LEU A 243 -11.25 -0.07 -1.15
N THR A 244 -12.39 -0.47 -0.61
CA THR A 244 -13.52 0.44 -0.32
C THR A 244 -13.13 1.55 0.65
N LEU A 245 -12.32 1.24 1.67
CA LEU A 245 -11.85 2.18 2.67
C LEU A 245 -10.68 3.07 2.21
N LEU A 246 -9.99 2.71 1.12
CA LEU A 246 -8.80 3.39 0.62
C LEU A 246 -9.00 4.91 0.44
N PRO A 247 -10.03 5.41 -0.26
CA PRO A 247 -10.22 6.85 -0.45
C PRO A 247 -10.69 7.58 0.82
N PHE A 248 -11.06 6.88 1.90
CA PHE A 248 -11.59 7.50 3.12
C PHE A 248 -10.62 7.45 4.30
N THR A 249 -9.55 6.67 4.20
CA THR A 249 -8.60 6.47 5.29
C THR A 249 -7.25 7.14 5.01
N TYR A 250 -6.30 6.97 5.93
CA TYR A 250 -4.92 7.40 5.73
C TYR A 250 -4.25 6.64 4.59
N LEU A 251 -4.76 5.48 4.16
CA LEU A 251 -4.17 4.63 3.10
C LEU A 251 -4.05 5.34 1.75
N PHE A 252 -4.88 6.36 1.49
CA PHE A 252 -4.78 7.20 0.29
C PHE A 252 -3.39 7.81 0.08
N HIS A 253 -2.53 7.86 1.12
CA HIS A 253 -1.12 8.23 0.98
C HIS A 253 -0.34 7.40 -0.02
N ILE A 254 -0.73 6.15 -0.27
CA ILE A 254 -0.11 5.30 -1.29
C ILE A 254 -0.25 5.96 -2.68
N VAL A 255 -1.42 6.54 -2.97
CA VAL A 255 -1.71 7.18 -4.27
C VAL A 255 -0.98 8.52 -4.41
N TYR A 256 -1.06 9.39 -3.39
CA TYR A 256 -0.47 10.73 -3.51
C TYR A 256 1.03 10.78 -3.28
N ASN A 257 1.63 9.78 -2.61
CA ASN A 257 3.05 9.80 -2.26
C ASN A 257 3.94 9.94 -3.49
N PHE A 258 3.59 9.33 -4.64
CA PHE A 258 4.37 9.48 -5.87
C PHE A 258 4.52 10.95 -6.28
N LEU A 259 3.43 11.70 -6.25
CA LEU A 259 3.42 13.11 -6.59
C LEU A 259 4.10 13.96 -5.50
N ALA A 260 3.89 13.63 -4.23
CA ALA A 260 4.56 14.30 -3.11
C ALA A 260 6.08 14.11 -3.18
N ILE A 261 6.56 12.91 -3.50
CA ILE A 261 7.96 12.60 -3.73
C ILE A 261 8.49 13.39 -4.93
N PHE A 262 7.74 13.43 -6.04
CA PHE A 262 8.13 14.21 -7.22
C PHE A 262 8.33 15.70 -6.89
N TYR A 263 7.34 16.35 -6.27
CA TYR A 263 7.46 17.78 -5.90
C TYR A 263 8.46 18.05 -4.78
N ALA A 264 8.60 17.13 -3.81
CA ALA A 264 9.64 17.24 -2.78
C ALA A 264 11.03 17.13 -3.39
N THR A 265 11.22 16.23 -4.36
CA THR A 265 12.48 16.05 -5.09
C THR A 265 12.78 17.28 -5.94
N LEU A 266 11.76 17.83 -6.61
CA LEU A 266 11.87 19.08 -7.35
C LEU A 266 12.30 20.23 -6.45
N ARG A 267 11.62 20.43 -5.31
CA ARG A 267 11.99 21.46 -4.33
C ARG A 267 13.41 21.28 -3.81
N ARG A 268 13.82 20.05 -3.46
CA ARG A 268 15.18 19.76 -2.98
C ARG A 268 16.24 19.99 -4.05
N LYS A 269 16.00 19.61 -5.30
CA LYS A 269 16.88 19.90 -6.44
C LYS A 269 17.10 21.40 -6.62
N HIS A 270 16.05 22.19 -6.42
CA HIS A 270 16.10 23.64 -6.49
C HIS A 270 16.49 24.33 -5.16
N ARG A 271 16.79 23.55 -4.11
CA ARG A 271 17.03 24.02 -2.73
C ARG A 271 16.03 25.10 -2.25
N ALA A 272 14.77 24.98 -2.68
CA ALA A 272 13.68 25.74 -2.06
C ALA A 272 13.56 25.22 -0.61
N ILE A 273 13.96 26.05 0.36
CA ILE A 273 13.79 25.79 1.79
C ILE A 273 12.29 25.56 2.07
N ALA A 274 11.97 24.77 3.09
CA ALA A 274 10.60 24.59 3.57
C ALA A 274 10.35 25.56 4.73
#